data_AF-A0A7W3MY32-F1
#
_entry.id   AF-A0A7W3MY32-F1
#
_cell.length_a   1.000
_cell.length_b   1.000
_cell.length_c   1.000
_cell.angle_alpha   90.00
_cell.angle_beta   90.00
_cell.angle_gamma   90.00
#
_symmetry.space_group_name_H-M   'P 1'
#
loop_
_entity.id
_entity.type
_entity.pdbx_description
1 polymer ?
#
loop_
_entity_poly.entity_id
_entity_poly.type
_entity_poly.pdbx_seq_one_letter_code
_entity_poly.pdbx_strand_id
1 'polypeptide(L)'
;MSPVEVSAALGVDRPTVSTPGRHDDFFDVGVRTYYGDSRQLMCVAVDALRGPQVLLDGLPLVGRAPSELADQFEDYVNSQGARVCISLEGDPGWDDIGLQLRAQRAGDFLLTRPVFAAREWSHRIGDSSEGPLPQEEWAVR
;
A
#
# COMPACT_ATOMS: atom_id res chain seq x y z
N MET A 1 -16.22 2.80 -0.56
CA MET A 1 -16.39 1.40 -0.10
C MET A 1 -16.40 1.39 1.42
N SER A 2 -17.40 0.81 2.07
CA SER A 2 -17.49 0.63 3.53
C SER A 2 -16.77 -0.65 3.97
N PRO A 3 -16.52 -0.87 5.28
CA PRO A 3 -15.87 -2.10 5.77
C PRO A 3 -16.62 -3.39 5.41
N VAL A 4 -17.95 -3.34 5.34
CA VAL A 4 -18.78 -4.48 4.93
C VAL A 4 -18.57 -4.79 3.45
N GLU A 5 -18.53 -3.75 2.60
CA GLU A 5 -18.25 -3.91 1.17
C GLU A 5 -16.81 -4.41 0.94
N VAL A 6 -15.83 -3.99 1.75
CA VAL A 6 -14.46 -4.51 1.70
C VAL A 6 -14.44 -6.01 2.01
N SER A 7 -15.08 -6.43 3.11
CA SER A 7 -15.12 -7.85 3.51
C SER A 7 -15.78 -8.70 2.41
N ALA A 8 -16.91 -8.23 1.86
CA ALA A 8 -17.58 -8.86 0.74
C ALA A 8 -16.69 -8.95 -0.51
N ALA A 9 -15.95 -7.88 -0.85
CA ALA A 9 -15.04 -7.85 -1.99
C ALA A 9 -13.84 -8.81 -1.82
N LEU A 10 -13.36 -8.98 -0.60
CA LEU A 10 -12.30 -9.94 -0.27
C LEU A 10 -12.82 -11.39 -0.12
N GLY A 11 -14.13 -11.61 -0.16
CA GLY A 11 -14.74 -12.94 0.00
C GLY A 11 -14.60 -13.49 1.42
N VAL A 12 -14.52 -12.61 2.42
CA VAL A 12 -14.35 -12.97 3.84
C VAL A 12 -15.49 -12.38 4.68
N ASP A 13 -15.86 -13.04 5.77
CA ASP A 13 -16.99 -12.59 6.61
C ASP A 13 -16.67 -11.30 7.39
N ARG A 14 -15.42 -11.19 7.86
CA ARG A 14 -14.94 -10.07 8.70
C ARG A 14 -13.40 -10.03 8.70
N PRO A 15 -12.79 -8.89 9.07
CA PRO A 15 -11.35 -8.84 9.29
C PRO A 15 -10.89 -9.73 10.44
N THR A 16 -9.64 -10.16 10.38
CA THR A 16 -8.97 -10.92 11.44
C THR A 16 -8.75 -10.05 12.67
N VAL A 17 -8.34 -8.80 12.45
CA VAL A 17 -8.24 -7.77 13.49
C VAL A 17 -8.92 -6.51 12.97
N SER A 18 -9.78 -5.91 13.79
CA SER A 18 -10.34 -4.60 13.50
C SER A 18 -9.91 -3.65 14.61
N THR A 19 -9.26 -2.55 14.22
CA THR A 19 -8.91 -1.44 15.11
C THR A 19 -9.85 -0.28 14.77
N PRO A 20 -10.94 -0.08 15.53
CA PRO A 20 -11.95 0.92 15.21
C PRO A 20 -11.35 2.31 15.02
N GLY A 21 -11.69 2.95 13.89
CA GLY A 21 -11.17 4.28 13.55
C GLY A 21 -9.72 4.32 13.06
N ARG A 22 -9.07 3.18 12.85
CA ARG A 22 -7.70 3.09 12.32
C ARG A 22 -7.61 2.21 11.09
N HIS A 23 -7.74 0.90 11.26
CA HIS A 23 -7.57 -0.07 10.17
C HIS A 23 -8.21 -1.41 10.48
N ASP A 24 -8.42 -2.18 9.42
CA ASP A 24 -8.77 -3.59 9.48
C ASP A 24 -7.63 -4.41 8.86
N ASP A 25 -7.24 -5.49 9.53
CA ASP A 25 -6.29 -6.49 9.04
C ASP A 25 -7.04 -7.75 8.59
N PHE A 26 -6.79 -8.18 7.36
CA PHE A 26 -7.27 -9.42 6.79
C PHE A 26 -6.06 -10.35 6.56
N PHE A 27 -5.61 -11.03 7.62
CA PHE A 27 -4.35 -11.79 7.58
C PHE A 27 -4.38 -12.97 6.62
N ASP A 28 -5.54 -13.61 6.45
CA ASP A 28 -5.71 -14.77 5.56
C ASP A 28 -5.49 -14.42 4.07
N VAL A 29 -5.71 -13.15 3.71
CA VAL A 29 -5.51 -12.62 2.35
C VAL A 29 -4.32 -11.65 2.25
N GLY A 30 -3.65 -11.36 3.37
CA GLY A 30 -2.50 -10.44 3.41
C GLY A 30 -2.85 -9.01 2.97
N VAL A 31 -4.01 -8.48 3.41
CA VAL A 31 -4.44 -7.12 3.10
C VAL A 31 -4.75 -6.36 4.38
N ARG A 32 -4.30 -5.11 4.45
CA ARG A 32 -4.70 -4.14 5.47
C ARG A 32 -5.43 -2.98 4.82
N THR A 33 -6.50 -2.50 5.44
CA THR A 33 -7.28 -1.38 4.93
C THR A 33 -7.43 -0.27 5.95
N TYR A 34 -7.41 0.97 5.50
CA TYR A 34 -7.58 2.18 6.30
C TYR A 34 -8.80 2.96 5.85
N TYR A 35 -9.46 3.61 6.81
CA TYR A 35 -10.72 4.30 6.57
C TYR A 35 -10.62 5.75 7.03
N GLY A 36 -11.34 6.63 6.33
CA GLY A 36 -11.50 8.03 6.73
C GLY A 36 -12.57 8.20 7.82
N ASP A 37 -12.80 9.44 8.23
CA ASP A 37 -13.73 9.78 9.32
C ASP A 37 -15.16 9.30 9.08
N SER A 38 -15.63 9.33 7.82
CA SER A 38 -16.94 8.78 7.43
C SER A 38 -16.93 7.27 7.15
N ARG A 39 -15.88 6.55 7.60
CA ARG A 39 -15.70 5.09 7.46
C ARG A 39 -15.67 4.57 6.01
N GLN A 40 -15.35 5.42 5.07
CA GLN A 40 -15.05 5.02 3.69
C GLN A 40 -13.60 4.56 3.58
N LEU A 41 -13.36 3.54 2.77
CA LEU A 41 -12.03 3.02 2.44
C LEU A 41 -11.20 4.12 1.79
N MET A 42 -10.04 4.41 2.38
CA MET A 42 -9.12 5.45 1.91
C MET A 42 -7.77 4.90 1.51
N CYS A 43 -7.35 3.75 2.07
CA CYS A 43 -6.08 3.14 1.70
C CYS A 43 -6.14 1.61 1.85
N VAL A 44 -5.43 0.92 0.98
CA VAL A 44 -5.21 -0.53 0.98
C VAL A 44 -3.71 -0.77 0.91
N ALA A 45 -3.19 -1.52 1.87
CA ALA A 45 -1.80 -1.92 1.91
C ALA A 45 -1.71 -3.44 1.80
N VAL A 46 -0.91 -3.91 0.84
CA VAL A 46 -0.74 -5.35 0.57
C VAL A 46 0.45 -5.87 1.38
N ASP A 47 0.39 -7.08 1.94
CA ASP A 47 1.53 -7.69 2.63
C ASP A 47 2.51 -8.27 1.60
N ALA A 48 3.81 -8.06 1.79
CA ALA A 48 4.84 -8.48 0.83
C ALA A 48 4.99 -10.00 0.68
N LEU A 49 4.54 -10.79 1.66
CA LEU A 49 4.70 -12.26 1.70
C LEU A 49 3.39 -13.02 1.50
N ARG A 50 2.30 -12.50 2.04
CA ARG A 50 0.98 -13.15 2.09
C ARG A 50 -0.04 -12.49 1.17
N GLY A 51 0.22 -11.25 0.77
CA GLY A 51 -0.69 -10.49 -0.06
C GLY A 51 -0.78 -11.05 -1.48
N PRO A 52 -1.88 -10.77 -2.19
CA PRO A 52 -2.01 -11.12 -3.60
C PRO A 52 -0.93 -10.42 -4.42
N GLN A 53 -0.41 -11.06 -5.48
CA GLN A 53 0.44 -10.36 -6.43
C GLN A 53 -0.37 -9.28 -7.16
N VAL A 54 0.19 -8.07 -7.23
CA VAL A 54 -0.41 -6.93 -7.93
C VAL A 54 0.46 -6.59 -9.14
N LEU A 55 -0.16 -6.51 -10.31
CA LEU A 55 0.51 -6.18 -11.56
C LEU A 55 0.14 -4.75 -11.98
N LEU A 56 1.14 -3.94 -12.27
CA LEU A 56 0.99 -2.65 -12.94
C LEU A 56 1.44 -2.81 -14.39
N ASP A 57 0.48 -2.99 -15.31
CA ASP A 57 0.75 -3.27 -16.72
C ASP A 57 1.78 -4.40 -16.93
N GLY A 58 1.62 -5.48 -16.16
CA GLY A 58 2.51 -6.64 -16.17
C GLY A 58 3.73 -6.54 -15.26
N LEU A 59 4.07 -5.36 -14.71
CA LEU A 59 5.13 -5.21 -13.71
C LEU A 59 4.66 -5.71 -12.34
N PRO A 60 5.26 -6.77 -11.77
CA PRO A 60 4.85 -7.29 -10.46
C PRO A 60 5.40 -6.41 -9.33
N LEU A 61 4.50 -5.98 -8.44
CA LEU A 61 4.80 -5.01 -7.38
C LEU A 61 5.04 -5.63 -6.00
N VAL A 62 4.51 -6.83 -5.73
CA VAL A 62 4.54 -7.46 -4.41
C VAL A 62 5.71 -8.44 -4.33
N GLY A 63 6.46 -8.39 -3.23
CA GLY A 63 7.49 -9.38 -2.92
C GLY A 63 8.76 -9.24 -3.75
N ARG A 64 9.05 -8.07 -4.33
CA ARG A 64 10.26 -7.81 -5.13
C ARG A 64 11.36 -7.19 -4.28
N ALA A 65 12.61 -7.29 -4.72
CA ALA A 65 13.68 -6.51 -4.12
C ALA A 65 13.47 -5.01 -4.43
N PRO A 66 13.45 -4.11 -3.42
CA PRO A 66 13.22 -2.68 -3.65
C PRO A 66 14.16 -2.05 -4.67
N SER A 67 15.44 -2.40 -4.63
CA SER A 67 16.44 -1.89 -5.57
C SER A 67 16.19 -2.30 -7.02
N GLU A 68 15.63 -3.49 -7.26
CA GLU A 68 15.31 -3.94 -8.62
C GLU A 68 14.01 -3.32 -9.14
N LEU A 69 13.00 -3.19 -8.26
CA LEU A 69 11.70 -2.66 -8.65
C LEU A 69 11.74 -1.15 -8.83
N ALA A 70 12.54 -0.42 -8.05
CA ALA A 70 12.62 1.04 -8.13
C ALA A 70 12.98 1.52 -9.55
N ASP A 71 14.05 0.98 -10.14
CA ASP A 71 14.49 1.34 -11.49
C ASP A 71 13.41 0.99 -12.53
N GLN A 72 12.84 -0.22 -12.45
CA GLN A 72 11.78 -0.68 -13.37
C GLN A 72 10.51 0.19 -13.28
N PHE A 73 10.16 0.59 -12.06
CA PHE A 73 9.01 1.43 -11.80
C PHE A 73 9.24 2.87 -12.28
N GLU A 74 10.43 3.42 -12.07
CA GLU A 74 10.79 4.75 -12.57
C GLU A 74 10.75 4.79 -14.10
N ASP A 75 11.37 3.82 -14.77
CA ASP A 75 11.30 3.68 -16.23
C ASP A 75 9.85 3.60 -16.72
N TYR A 76 9.02 2.80 -16.05
CA TYR A 76 7.61 2.66 -16.38
C TYR A 76 6.85 4.00 -16.23
N VAL A 77 6.95 4.65 -15.07
CA VAL A 77 6.26 5.93 -14.79
C VAL A 77 6.71 7.02 -15.78
N ASN A 78 8.00 7.10 -16.09
CA ASN A 78 8.54 8.02 -17.08
C ASN A 78 8.00 7.73 -18.49
N SER A 79 7.85 6.46 -18.87
CA SER A 79 7.26 6.07 -20.16
C SER A 79 5.79 6.50 -20.31
N GLN A 80 5.08 6.65 -19.19
CA GLN A 80 3.71 7.17 -19.14
C GLN A 80 3.66 8.71 -19.15
N GLY A 81 4.81 9.40 -19.20
CA GLY A 81 4.89 10.86 -19.15
C GLY A 81 4.62 11.46 -17.76
N ALA A 82 4.66 10.63 -16.72
CA ALA A 82 4.49 11.04 -15.32
C ALA A 82 5.85 11.12 -14.61
N ARG A 83 5.83 11.41 -13.30
CA ARG A 83 7.03 11.47 -12.46
C ARG A 83 6.84 10.66 -11.19
N VAL A 84 7.91 9.97 -10.79
CA VAL A 84 7.97 9.28 -9.51
C VAL A 84 8.00 10.31 -8.38
N CYS A 85 7.22 10.07 -7.32
CA CYS A 85 7.37 10.74 -6.03
C CYS A 85 8.18 9.86 -5.07
N ILE A 86 8.88 10.47 -4.13
CA ILE A 86 9.68 9.77 -3.12
C ILE A 86 9.09 10.06 -1.75
N SER A 87 8.79 9.01 -0.97
CA SER A 87 8.31 9.13 0.41
C SER A 87 9.39 9.69 1.33
N LEU A 88 9.02 10.12 2.55
CA LEU A 88 10.00 10.52 3.57
C LEU A 88 10.96 9.38 3.95
N GLU A 89 10.55 8.13 3.77
CA GLU A 89 11.36 6.93 4.03
C GLU A 89 12.17 6.48 2.80
N GLY A 90 12.08 7.19 1.68
CA GLY A 90 12.82 6.89 0.44
C GLY A 90 12.13 5.90 -0.49
N ASP A 91 10.86 5.58 -0.26
CA ASP A 91 10.10 4.68 -1.12
C ASP A 91 9.63 5.40 -2.40
N PRO A 92 9.70 4.79 -3.59
CA PRO A 92 9.15 5.37 -4.82
C PRO A 92 7.62 5.20 -4.89
N GLY A 93 6.95 6.15 -5.55
CA GLY A 93 5.50 6.16 -5.71
C GLY A 93 5.04 6.92 -6.95
N TRP A 94 3.74 6.88 -7.21
CA TRP A 94 3.08 7.61 -8.28
C TRP A 94 1.75 8.17 -7.78
N ASP A 95 1.79 9.45 -7.40
CA ASP A 95 0.66 10.16 -6.78
C ASP A 95 -0.59 10.21 -7.65
N ASP A 96 -0.45 10.30 -8.98
CA ASP A 96 -1.60 10.45 -9.89
C ASP A 96 -2.55 9.25 -9.82
N ILE A 97 -2.02 8.08 -9.45
CA ILE A 97 -2.80 6.84 -9.24
C ILE A 97 -2.86 6.42 -7.77
N GLY A 98 -2.29 7.22 -6.86
CA GLY A 98 -2.27 6.96 -5.42
C GLY A 98 -1.49 5.71 -5.03
N LEU A 99 -0.36 5.42 -5.69
CA LEU A 99 0.49 4.25 -5.41
C LEU A 99 1.77 4.66 -4.68
N GLN A 100 2.14 3.94 -3.62
CA GLN A 100 3.45 3.99 -2.98
C GLN A 100 4.03 2.57 -2.87
N LEU A 101 5.27 2.35 -3.33
CA LEU A 101 5.97 1.06 -3.25
C LEU A 101 6.85 1.00 -2.00
N ARG A 102 6.23 0.65 -0.87
CA ARG A 102 6.95 0.58 0.41
C ARG A 102 7.79 -0.68 0.55
N ALA A 103 8.73 -0.65 1.47
CA ALA A 103 9.48 -1.81 1.90
C ALA A 103 8.90 -2.49 3.17
N GLN A 104 8.96 -3.83 3.22
CA GLN A 104 8.63 -4.66 4.38
C GLN A 104 9.75 -5.66 4.64
N ARG A 105 10.07 -5.91 5.92
CA ARG A 105 11.12 -6.87 6.26
C ARG A 105 10.54 -8.28 6.25
N ALA A 106 11.30 -9.19 5.65
CA ALA A 106 10.99 -10.61 5.53
C ALA A 106 12.22 -11.40 5.97
N GLY A 107 12.44 -11.47 7.30
CA GLY A 107 13.67 -11.99 7.87
C GLY A 107 14.87 -11.11 7.47
N ASP A 108 15.81 -11.71 6.74
CA ASP A 108 17.02 -11.03 6.26
C ASP A 108 16.80 -10.23 4.97
N PHE A 109 15.63 -10.41 4.33
CA PHE A 109 15.29 -9.73 3.09
C PHE A 109 14.42 -8.50 3.34
N LEU A 110 14.52 -7.54 2.43
CA LEU A 110 13.59 -6.43 2.31
C LEU A 110 12.81 -6.61 1.01
N LEU A 111 11.48 -6.60 1.10
CA LEU A 111 10.58 -6.87 -0.01
C LEU A 111 9.60 -5.73 -0.21
N THR A 112 9.20 -5.50 -1.46
CA THR A 112 8.25 -4.45 -1.81
C THR A 112 6.83 -4.85 -1.44
N ARG A 113 6.06 -3.87 -0.96
CA ARG A 113 4.63 -3.92 -0.77
C ARG A 113 3.96 -2.65 -1.30
N PRO A 114 3.01 -2.77 -2.24
CA PRO A 114 2.27 -1.63 -2.72
C PRO A 114 1.24 -1.18 -1.68
N VAL A 115 1.14 0.14 -1.54
CA VAL A 115 0.12 0.84 -0.77
C VAL A 115 -0.65 1.73 -1.74
N PHE A 116 -1.95 1.51 -1.83
CA PHE A 116 -2.87 2.23 -2.69
C PHE A 116 -3.73 3.16 -1.86
N ALA A 117 -3.89 4.40 -2.28
CA ALA A 117 -4.73 5.38 -1.63
C ALA A 117 -5.78 5.96 -2.57
N ALA A 118 -6.92 6.30 -1.99
CA ALA A 118 -7.90 7.17 -2.64
C ALA A 118 -7.27 8.54 -2.93
N ARG A 119 -7.80 9.23 -3.94
CA ARG A 119 -7.27 10.49 -4.45
C ARG A 119 -7.08 11.57 -3.38
N GLU A 120 -7.92 11.58 -2.35
CA GLU A 120 -7.86 12.54 -1.25
C GLU A 120 -6.67 12.31 -0.32
N TRP A 121 -6.07 11.11 -0.35
CA TRP A 121 -4.91 10.73 0.45
C TRP A 121 -3.64 10.54 -0.39
N SER A 122 -3.72 10.42 -1.72
CA SER A 122 -2.61 10.03 -2.59
C SER A 122 -1.32 10.83 -2.36
N HIS A 123 -1.39 12.16 -2.36
CA HIS A 123 -0.21 13.03 -2.17
C HIS A 123 0.36 13.04 -0.75
N ARG A 124 -0.30 12.38 0.21
CA ARG A 124 0.10 12.38 1.63
C ARG A 124 0.44 11.01 2.17
N ILE A 125 0.21 9.93 1.42
CA ILE A 125 0.57 8.58 1.88
C ILE A 125 2.07 8.30 1.87
N GLY A 126 2.88 9.18 1.28
CA GLY A 126 4.35 9.16 1.38
C GLY A 126 4.92 9.95 2.57
N ASP A 127 4.06 10.60 3.36
CA ASP A 127 4.48 11.43 4.50
C ASP A 127 4.30 10.66 5.82
N SER A 128 5.40 10.23 6.45
CA SER A 128 5.39 9.52 7.74
C SER A 128 5.17 10.43 8.95
N SER A 129 5.19 11.76 8.77
CA SER A 129 5.05 12.76 9.83
C SER A 129 3.64 13.35 9.89
N GLU A 130 3.13 13.85 8.76
CA GLU A 130 1.83 14.53 8.65
C GLU A 130 0.80 13.75 7.81
N GLY A 131 1.19 12.58 7.30
CA GLY A 131 0.31 11.74 6.49
C GLY A 131 -0.83 11.09 7.29
N PRO A 132 -1.86 10.60 6.59
CA PRO A 132 -3.06 10.04 7.23
C PRO A 132 -2.84 8.60 7.75
N LEU A 133 -1.74 7.96 7.39
CA LEU A 133 -1.45 6.59 7.79
C LEU A 133 -0.74 6.55 9.15
N PRO A 134 -1.19 5.70 10.09
CA PRO A 134 -0.66 5.69 11.45
C PRO A 134 0.78 5.17 11.49
N GLN A 135 1.55 5.56 12.53
CA GLN A 135 2.98 5.27 12.64
C GLN A 135 3.33 3.78 12.46
N GLU A 136 2.46 2.87 12.88
CA GLU A 136 2.69 1.43 12.79
C GLU A 136 2.79 0.93 11.33
N GLU A 137 2.22 1.67 10.38
CA GLU A 137 2.31 1.35 8.95
C GLU A 137 3.68 1.67 8.34
N TRP A 138 4.51 2.44 9.06
CA TRP A 138 5.86 2.83 8.69
C TRP A 138 6.92 2.00 9.40
N ALA A 139 6.51 1.16 10.35
CA ALA A 139 7.42 0.26 11.03
C ALA A 139 7.91 -0.80 10.02
N VAL A 140 9.21 -0.80 9.74
CA VAL A 140 9.88 -1.86 8.97
C VAL A 140 9.89 -3.12 9.83
N ARG A 141 8.81 -3.91 9.77
CA ARG A 141 8.63 -5.17 10.47
C ARG A 141 8.64 -6.34 9.50
#